data_AF-A0A3S4QKN6-F1
#
_entry.id   AF-A0A3S4QKN6-F1
#
_cell.length_a   1.000
_cell.length_b   1.000
_cell.length_c   1.000
_cell.angle_alpha   90.00
_cell.angle_beta   90.00
_cell.angle_gamma   90.00
#
_symmetry.space_group_name_H-M   'P 1'
#
loop_
_entity.id
_entity.type
_entity.pdbx_description
1 polymer ?
#
loop_
_entity_poly.entity_id
_entity_poly.type
_entity_poly.pdbx_seq_one_letter_code
_entity_poly.pdbx_strand_id
1 'polypeptide(L)'
;DLVEMSRMSLCGGSYRERLLSAFDALVERTQDFTDSAYTTHEHREKILLLCDRAKLELNQLLRIGVCLNEAGSSAPTEDFEASIVQTIRASNELKHQLQITALDQADELFKLTDEMDIVNRLKNSSSSGDHDRLEEYAEYFNEHSEHVQEVCKLLHHVATNETLQITSKITESSLRVYGPQLLNACHTLCIYPGSKIVKENLEAFIDMWIALYSDVHQLYKEIGELLRGSDRFNPLSLPRQNRPTKSVTIHPGPQGFSNVSSATGNPPSKTVRPLDSEEQAKIAKTGLEMKMAASEMDAEAEKWPDSEDNDIVRKAKNMSQLAFSMYQFTRGEGELKTTQDLFTQAEFFAEEANKFYKVVRHFSYQVPSGQMKKELLENLDKVPTFVQQLQFTVKNSTVGKAATFTKVDNVIQETKNLMTFVSKTVNSCLACSSKYNLDLGAVRARSRTLSPSGRYGEDDAGYDGGSGMGSKGGTASSDPNI
;
A
#
# COMPACT_ATOMS: atom_id res chain seq x y z
N ASP A 1 18.56 -12.93 17.67
CA ASP A 1 19.23 -14.25 17.62
C ASP A 1 20.25 -14.37 16.50
N LEU A 2 19.86 -14.32 15.23
CA LEU A 2 20.84 -14.43 14.13
C LEU A 2 21.92 -13.33 14.17
N VAL A 3 21.55 -12.09 14.49
CA VAL A 3 22.54 -11.01 14.62
C VAL A 3 23.50 -11.28 15.78
N GLU A 4 23.00 -11.80 16.91
CA GLU A 4 23.79 -12.17 18.11
C GLU A 4 24.89 -13.19 17.79
N MET A 5 24.52 -14.20 17.01
CA MET A 5 25.37 -15.31 16.59
C MET A 5 26.52 -14.85 15.66
N SER A 6 26.46 -13.61 15.16
CA SER A 6 27.57 -12.98 14.43
C SER A 6 28.82 -12.84 15.29
N ARG A 7 28.69 -12.76 16.63
CA ARG A 7 29.85 -12.74 17.55
C ARG A 7 30.74 -13.97 17.42
N MET A 8 30.14 -15.13 17.19
CA MET A 8 30.88 -16.39 17.04
C MET A 8 31.24 -16.67 15.59
N SER A 9 30.40 -16.26 14.63
CA SER A 9 30.59 -16.60 13.22
C SER A 9 31.42 -15.56 12.44
N LEU A 10 31.65 -14.37 13.01
CA LEU A 10 32.30 -13.22 12.36
C LEU A 10 31.70 -12.90 10.98
N CYS A 11 30.40 -13.15 10.82
CA CYS A 11 29.69 -13.06 9.55
C CYS A 11 30.39 -13.82 8.40
N GLY A 12 30.93 -15.03 8.67
CA GLY A 12 31.52 -15.91 7.67
C GLY A 12 30.57 -16.23 6.50
N GLY A 13 31.11 -16.70 5.38
CA GLY A 13 30.41 -16.79 4.08
C GLY A 13 28.98 -17.35 4.13
N SER A 14 28.80 -18.58 4.60
CA SER A 14 27.47 -19.22 4.71
C SER A 14 26.55 -18.57 5.75
N TYR A 15 27.11 -17.92 6.77
CA TYR A 15 26.34 -17.22 7.80
C TYR A 15 25.80 -15.88 7.30
N ARG A 16 26.59 -15.19 6.47
CA ARG A 16 26.22 -13.94 5.82
C ARG A 16 25.00 -14.11 4.92
N GLU A 17 24.98 -15.15 4.09
CA GLU A 17 23.84 -15.46 3.23
C GLU A 17 22.57 -15.72 4.05
N ARG A 18 22.69 -16.43 5.18
CA ARG A 18 21.58 -16.66 6.10
C ARG A 18 21.04 -15.36 6.71
N LEU A 19 21.91 -14.43 7.08
CA LEU A 19 21.50 -13.11 7.60
C LEU A 19 20.76 -12.30 6.55
N LEU A 20 21.26 -12.26 5.31
CA LEU A 20 20.62 -11.56 4.21
C LEU A 20 19.24 -12.17 3.89
N SER A 21 19.17 -13.49 3.74
CA SER A 21 17.90 -14.18 3.48
C SER A 21 16.88 -13.98 4.61
N ALA A 22 17.32 -13.98 5.87
CA ALA A 22 16.43 -13.70 7.00
C ALA A 22 15.95 -12.24 7.00
N PHE A 23 16.78 -11.29 6.58
CA PHE A 23 16.40 -9.89 6.46
C PHE A 23 15.43 -9.67 5.30
N ASP A 24 15.66 -10.29 4.15
CA ASP A 24 14.74 -10.20 3.01
C ASP A 24 13.37 -10.77 3.37
N ALA A 25 13.31 -11.92 4.06
CA ALA A 25 12.08 -12.50 4.56
C ALA A 25 11.38 -11.62 5.62
N LEU A 26 12.14 -10.89 6.43
CA LEU A 26 11.58 -9.90 7.35
C LEU A 26 10.93 -8.75 6.58
N VAL A 27 11.61 -8.18 5.59
CA VAL A 27 11.09 -7.09 4.76
C VAL A 27 9.84 -7.53 4.00
N GLU A 28 9.83 -8.73 3.41
CA GLU A 28 8.65 -9.30 2.76
C GLU A 28 7.46 -9.36 3.72
N ARG A 29 7.65 -9.86 4.95
CA ARG A 29 6.58 -9.90 5.95
C ARG A 29 6.13 -8.52 6.43
N THR A 30 6.99 -7.50 6.38
CA THR A 30 6.54 -6.13 6.70
C THR A 30 5.57 -5.58 5.66
N GLN A 31 5.50 -6.16 4.45
CA GLN A 31 4.55 -5.73 3.42
C GLN A 31 3.11 -5.96 3.84
N ASP A 32 2.82 -7.01 4.63
CA ASP A 32 1.48 -7.21 5.20
C ASP A 32 1.03 -6.01 6.04
N PHE A 33 1.97 -5.31 6.70
CA PHE A 33 1.67 -4.09 7.43
C PHE A 33 1.58 -2.88 6.51
N THR A 34 2.49 -2.73 5.54
CA THR A 34 2.49 -1.53 4.69
C THR A 34 1.37 -1.53 3.67
N ASP A 35 0.94 -2.69 3.20
CA ASP A 35 -0.03 -2.79 2.12
C ASP A 35 -1.47 -2.83 2.66
N SER A 36 -1.63 -3.07 3.97
CA SER A 36 -2.92 -3.02 4.65
C SER A 36 -3.59 -1.65 4.48
N ALA A 37 -4.85 -1.68 4.04
CA ALA A 37 -5.69 -0.50 3.88
C ALA A 37 -5.94 0.25 5.21
N TYR A 38 -5.80 -0.46 6.33
CA TYR A 38 -6.11 0.01 7.68
C TYR A 38 -4.86 0.53 8.42
N THR A 39 -3.67 0.34 7.86
CA THR A 39 -2.45 0.95 8.39
C THR A 39 -2.44 2.45 8.11
N THR A 40 -2.30 3.27 9.15
CA THR A 40 -2.21 4.72 9.00
C THR A 40 -0.94 5.13 8.24
N HIS A 41 -0.98 6.34 7.66
CA HIS A 41 0.18 6.96 7.03
C HIS A 41 1.43 6.92 7.91
N GLU A 42 1.28 7.39 9.14
CA GLU A 42 2.37 7.56 10.09
C GLU A 42 3.00 6.21 10.44
N HIS A 43 2.19 5.16 10.65
CA HIS A 43 2.72 3.82 10.90
C HIS A 43 3.48 3.28 9.69
N ARG A 44 2.93 3.41 8.48
CA ARG A 44 3.56 2.92 7.25
C ARG A 44 4.90 3.61 6.98
N GLU A 45 4.95 4.94 7.04
CA GLU A 45 6.19 5.70 6.86
C GLU A 45 7.25 5.27 7.88
N LYS A 46 6.86 5.12 9.15
CA LYS A 46 7.77 4.73 10.22
C LYS A 46 8.29 3.29 10.07
N ILE A 47 7.46 2.35 9.62
CA ILE A 47 7.87 0.98 9.30
C ILE A 47 8.93 1.00 8.19
N LEU A 48 8.66 1.69 7.08
CA LEU A 48 9.58 1.79 5.95
C LEU A 48 10.93 2.41 6.36
N LEU A 49 10.90 3.51 7.11
CA LEU A 49 12.10 4.16 7.63
C LEU A 49 12.93 3.23 8.53
N LEU A 50 12.27 2.45 9.38
CA LEU A 50 12.94 1.49 10.27
C LEU A 50 13.47 0.26 9.51
N CYS A 51 12.80 -0.18 8.45
CA CYS A 51 13.33 -1.20 7.53
C CYS A 51 14.62 -0.71 6.85
N ASP A 52 14.62 0.51 6.30
CA ASP A 52 15.82 1.10 5.69
C ASP A 52 16.97 1.26 6.69
N ARG A 53 16.65 1.68 7.91
CA ARG A 53 17.64 1.77 8.99
C ARG A 53 18.20 0.38 9.34
N ALA A 54 17.35 -0.62 9.54
CA ALA A 54 17.81 -1.97 9.84
C ALA A 54 18.67 -2.56 8.71
N LYS A 55 18.35 -2.25 7.45
CA LYS A 55 19.16 -2.61 6.27
C LYS A 55 20.54 -1.94 6.29
N LEU A 56 20.59 -0.65 6.62
CA LEU A 56 21.84 0.11 6.71
C LEU A 56 22.77 -0.49 7.78
N GLU A 57 22.23 -0.73 8.97
CA GLU A 57 23.00 -1.29 10.09
C GLU A 57 23.48 -2.72 9.78
N LEU A 58 22.63 -3.55 9.18
CA LEU A 58 23.02 -4.89 8.73
C LEU A 58 24.14 -4.83 7.69
N ASN A 59 24.05 -3.95 6.68
CA ASN A 59 25.11 -3.82 5.69
C ASN A 59 26.44 -3.35 6.30
N GLN A 60 26.39 -2.46 7.30
CA GLN A 60 27.57 -2.06 8.05
C GLN A 60 28.20 -3.24 8.80
N LEU A 61 27.38 -4.04 9.50
CA LEU A 61 27.83 -5.25 10.19
C LEU A 61 28.51 -6.23 9.21
N LEU A 62 27.87 -6.49 8.08
CA LEU A 62 28.41 -7.40 7.07
C LEU A 62 29.73 -6.89 6.49
N ARG A 63 29.84 -5.59 6.23
CA ARG A 63 31.08 -4.97 5.72
C ARG A 63 32.23 -5.15 6.72
N ILE A 64 32.01 -4.86 8.01
CA ILE A 64 33.05 -5.04 9.03
C ILE A 64 33.43 -6.52 9.15
N GLY A 65 32.45 -7.43 9.12
CA GLY A 65 32.69 -8.88 9.14
C GLY A 65 33.52 -9.37 7.94
N VAL A 66 33.30 -8.84 6.73
CA VAL A 66 34.14 -9.15 5.56
C VAL A 66 35.58 -8.70 5.79
N CYS A 67 35.79 -7.46 6.24
CA CYS A 67 37.13 -6.94 6.51
C CYS A 67 37.88 -7.77 7.57
N LEU A 68 37.20 -8.24 8.62
CA LEU A 68 37.81 -9.10 9.64
C LEU A 68 38.24 -10.46 9.09
N ASN A 69 37.41 -11.06 8.23
CA ASN A 69 37.73 -12.33 7.58
C ASN A 69 38.93 -12.19 6.62
N GLU A 70 39.00 -11.10 5.85
CA GLU A 70 40.14 -10.80 4.96
C GLU A 70 41.43 -10.52 5.73
N ALA A 71 41.33 -9.87 6.89
CA ALA A 71 42.47 -9.61 7.78
C ALA A 71 42.93 -10.86 8.57
N GLY A 72 42.25 -12.01 8.42
CA GLY A 72 42.58 -13.24 9.14
C GLY A 72 42.38 -13.14 10.66
N SER A 73 41.52 -12.21 11.11
CA SER A 73 41.26 -12.00 12.53
C SER A 73 40.32 -13.08 13.07
N SER A 74 40.72 -13.73 14.17
CA SER A 74 39.96 -14.82 14.80
C SER A 74 39.05 -14.37 15.94
N ALA A 75 39.02 -13.07 16.25
CA ALA A 75 38.28 -12.50 17.36
C ALA A 75 37.51 -11.24 16.92
N PRO A 76 36.31 -10.99 17.50
CA PRO A 76 35.54 -9.79 17.21
C PRO A 76 36.26 -8.54 17.74
N THR A 77 36.31 -7.49 16.93
CA THR A 77 36.82 -6.18 17.33
C THR A 77 35.75 -5.38 18.06
N GLU A 78 36.14 -4.33 18.78
CA GLU A 78 35.21 -3.41 19.45
C GLU A 78 34.21 -2.78 18.45
N ASP A 79 34.69 -2.39 17.27
CA ASP A 79 33.83 -1.87 16.19
C ASP A 79 32.81 -2.88 15.68
N PHE A 80 33.19 -4.16 15.61
CA PHE A 80 32.30 -5.25 15.20
C PHE A 80 31.23 -5.52 16.27
N GLU A 81 31.63 -5.56 17.54
CA GLU A 81 30.71 -5.67 18.67
C GLU A 81 29.71 -4.50 18.70
N ALA A 82 30.18 -3.28 18.49
CA ALA A 82 29.32 -2.09 18.40
C ALA A 82 28.31 -2.21 17.25
N SER A 83 28.74 -2.70 16.08
CA SER A 83 27.84 -2.89 14.92
C SER A 83 26.80 -3.99 15.14
N ILE A 84 27.14 -5.07 15.86
CA ILE A 84 26.18 -6.09 16.28
C ILE A 84 25.10 -5.47 17.15
N VAL A 85 25.49 -4.74 18.21
CA VAL A 85 24.55 -4.07 19.13
C VAL A 85 23.63 -3.11 18.39
N GLN A 86 24.18 -2.34 17.46
CA GLN A 86 23.40 -1.37 16.69
C GLN A 86 22.42 -2.06 15.72
N THR A 87 22.80 -3.16 15.09
CA THR A 87 21.91 -3.95 14.22
C THR A 87 20.76 -4.58 15.03
N ILE A 88 21.06 -5.11 16.23
CA ILE A 88 20.04 -5.63 17.16
C ILE A 88 19.07 -4.52 17.55
N ARG A 89 19.59 -3.34 17.89
CA ARG A 89 18.77 -2.18 18.26
C ARG A 89 17.83 -1.78 17.13
N ALA A 90 18.34 -1.62 15.91
CA ALA A 90 17.51 -1.27 14.76
C ALA A 90 16.43 -2.33 14.47
N SER A 91 16.79 -3.61 14.58
CA SER A 91 15.83 -4.72 14.42
C SER A 91 14.74 -4.70 15.49
N ASN A 92 15.09 -4.38 16.74
CA ASN A 92 14.12 -4.28 17.83
C ASN A 92 13.23 -3.04 17.71
N GLU A 93 13.76 -1.91 17.22
CA GLU A 93 12.96 -0.71 16.93
C GLU A 93 11.91 -1.01 15.84
N LEU A 94 12.28 -1.72 14.77
CA LEU A 94 11.34 -2.19 13.75
C LEU A 94 10.29 -3.14 14.33
N LYS A 95 10.71 -4.16 15.09
CA LYS A 95 9.81 -5.10 15.78
C LYS A 95 8.79 -4.36 16.64
N HIS A 96 9.23 -3.39 17.42
CA HIS A 96 8.36 -2.61 18.28
C HIS A 96 7.36 -1.77 17.49
N GLN A 97 7.77 -1.20 16.36
CA GLN A 97 6.86 -0.44 15.49
C GLN A 97 5.77 -1.35 14.87
N LEU A 98 6.13 -2.57 14.44
CA LEU A 98 5.15 -3.55 13.94
C LEU A 98 4.14 -3.92 15.03
N GLN A 99 4.60 -4.14 16.26
CA GLN A 99 3.76 -4.42 17.43
C GLN A 99 2.76 -3.30 17.72
N ILE A 100 3.22 -2.05 17.76
CA ILE A 100 2.33 -0.90 17.94
C ILE A 100 1.29 -0.85 16.82
N THR A 101 1.72 -1.03 15.57
CA THR A 101 0.83 -0.92 14.40
C THR A 101 -0.29 -1.97 14.44
N ALA A 102 0.03 -3.23 14.75
CA ALA A 102 -0.98 -4.29 14.88
C ALA A 102 -1.96 -4.02 16.03
N LEU A 103 -1.45 -3.59 17.20
CA LEU A 103 -2.28 -3.33 18.37
C LEU A 103 -3.19 -2.11 18.18
N ASP A 104 -2.69 -1.03 17.56
CA ASP A 104 -3.48 0.18 17.32
C ASP A 104 -4.60 -0.09 16.29
N GLN A 105 -4.33 -0.87 15.24
CA GLN A 105 -5.39 -1.31 14.31
C GLN A 105 -6.45 -2.17 14.98
N ALA A 106 -6.04 -3.14 15.80
CA ALA A 106 -6.98 -3.97 16.55
C ALA A 106 -7.84 -3.13 17.50
N ASP A 107 -7.21 -2.19 18.23
CA ASP A 107 -7.89 -1.28 19.14
C ASP A 107 -8.92 -0.39 18.41
N GLU A 108 -8.60 0.10 17.22
CA GLU A 108 -9.51 0.87 16.38
C GLU A 108 -10.70 0.02 15.89
N LEU A 109 -10.45 -1.18 15.36
CA LEU A 109 -11.49 -2.13 14.94
C LEU A 109 -12.52 -2.37 16.06
N PHE A 110 -12.05 -2.73 17.26
CA PHE A 110 -12.93 -3.05 18.38
C PHE A 110 -13.62 -1.84 19.02
N LYS A 111 -13.11 -0.61 18.80
CA LYS A 111 -13.74 0.62 19.27
C LYS A 111 -14.84 1.12 18.35
N LEU A 112 -14.67 0.93 17.05
CA LEU A 112 -15.57 1.48 16.03
C LEU A 112 -16.69 0.51 15.63
N THR A 113 -16.56 -0.77 15.98
CA THR A 113 -17.49 -1.82 15.55
C THR A 113 -18.40 -2.29 16.69
N ASP A 114 -19.70 -2.35 16.43
CA ASP A 114 -20.66 -3.13 17.21
C ASP A 114 -21.02 -4.41 16.43
N GLU A 115 -20.32 -5.50 16.71
CA GLU A 115 -20.46 -6.76 15.98
C GLU A 115 -21.90 -7.32 16.04
N MET A 116 -22.56 -7.16 17.18
CA MET A 116 -23.92 -7.65 17.35
C MET A 116 -24.91 -6.85 16.50
N ASP A 117 -24.71 -5.54 16.34
CA ASP A 117 -25.55 -4.74 15.46
C ASP A 117 -25.42 -5.17 14.00
N ILE A 118 -24.19 -5.42 13.52
CA ILE A 118 -23.94 -5.89 12.14
C ILE A 118 -24.67 -7.21 11.87
N VAL A 119 -24.46 -8.19 12.74
CA VAL A 119 -25.10 -9.51 12.61
C VAL A 119 -26.62 -9.42 12.71
N ASN A 120 -27.15 -8.59 13.61
CA ASN A 120 -28.59 -8.40 13.74
C ASN A 120 -29.22 -7.76 12.50
N ARG A 121 -28.53 -6.82 11.83
CA ARG A 121 -29.00 -6.22 10.57
C ARG A 121 -29.10 -7.24 9.45
N LEU A 122 -28.09 -8.09 9.30
CA LEU A 122 -28.11 -9.23 8.36
C LEU A 122 -29.25 -10.21 8.66
N LYS A 123 -29.38 -10.60 9.92
CA LYS A 123 -30.43 -11.54 10.38
C LYS A 123 -31.83 -10.99 10.14
N ASN A 124 -32.05 -9.71 10.44
CA ASN A 124 -33.36 -9.07 10.30
C ASN A 124 -33.77 -8.92 8.83
N SER A 125 -32.87 -8.46 7.95
CA SER A 125 -33.11 -8.35 6.50
C SER A 125 -33.37 -9.72 5.86
N SER A 126 -32.61 -10.74 6.26
CA SER A 126 -32.83 -12.13 5.86
C SER A 126 -34.20 -12.64 6.31
N SER A 127 -34.58 -12.36 7.56
CA SER A 127 -35.86 -12.83 8.11
C SER A 127 -37.09 -12.14 7.48
N SER A 128 -36.93 -10.91 7.00
CA SER A 128 -37.98 -10.18 6.29
C SER A 128 -38.10 -10.56 4.81
N GLY A 129 -37.16 -11.33 4.26
CA GLY A 129 -37.12 -11.64 2.82
C GLY A 129 -36.79 -10.43 1.94
N ASP A 130 -36.10 -9.43 2.52
CA ASP A 130 -35.75 -8.18 1.84
C ASP A 130 -34.37 -8.35 1.18
N HIS A 131 -34.37 -8.72 -0.11
CA HIS A 131 -33.15 -9.03 -0.86
C HIS A 131 -32.24 -7.82 -1.03
N ASP A 132 -32.79 -6.68 -1.46
CA ASP A 132 -31.99 -5.49 -1.75
C ASP A 132 -31.25 -5.00 -0.50
N ARG A 133 -31.94 -4.99 0.64
CA ARG A 133 -31.35 -4.60 1.92
C ARG A 133 -30.35 -5.64 2.46
N LEU A 134 -30.59 -6.92 2.19
CA LEU A 134 -29.65 -7.97 2.56
C LEU A 134 -28.33 -7.82 1.80
N GLU A 135 -28.35 -7.54 0.49
CA GLU A 135 -27.13 -7.33 -0.29
C GLU A 135 -26.31 -6.13 0.24
N GLU A 136 -26.95 -5.00 0.55
CA GLU A 136 -26.27 -3.84 1.13
C GLU A 136 -25.55 -4.20 2.46
N TYR A 137 -26.22 -4.94 3.34
CA TYR A 137 -25.59 -5.38 4.59
C TYR A 137 -24.58 -6.50 4.39
N ALA A 138 -24.72 -7.33 3.35
CA ALA A 138 -23.76 -8.38 3.02
C ALA A 138 -22.45 -7.79 2.51
N GLU A 139 -22.49 -6.76 1.66
CA GLU A 139 -21.31 -6.02 1.22
C GLU A 139 -20.58 -5.40 2.41
N TYR A 140 -21.30 -4.68 3.28
CA TYR A 140 -20.73 -4.09 4.49
C TYR A 140 -20.10 -5.15 5.42
N PHE A 141 -20.78 -6.28 5.63
CA PHE A 141 -20.24 -7.37 6.44
C PHE A 141 -19.02 -8.01 5.79
N ASN A 142 -18.98 -8.13 4.46
CA ASN A 142 -17.83 -8.70 3.77
C ASN A 142 -16.58 -7.82 3.97
N GLU A 143 -16.70 -6.51 3.78
CA GLU A 143 -15.61 -5.55 4.06
C GLU A 143 -15.15 -5.63 5.53
N HIS A 144 -16.11 -5.67 6.45
CA HIS A 144 -15.82 -5.83 7.88
C HIS A 144 -15.12 -7.16 8.19
N SER A 145 -15.59 -8.26 7.59
CA SER A 145 -15.01 -9.59 7.75
C SER A 145 -13.56 -9.63 7.25
N GLU A 146 -13.27 -8.97 6.13
CA GLU A 146 -11.92 -8.80 5.60
C GLU A 146 -11.04 -7.97 6.55
N HIS A 147 -11.58 -6.91 7.16
CA HIS A 147 -10.85 -6.13 8.17
C HIS A 147 -10.51 -6.96 9.41
N VAL A 148 -11.44 -7.76 9.93
CA VAL A 148 -11.20 -8.66 11.07
C VAL A 148 -10.12 -9.70 10.74
N GLN A 149 -10.14 -10.25 9.52
CA GLN A 149 -9.11 -11.18 9.04
C GLN A 149 -7.74 -10.52 8.96
N GLU A 150 -7.66 -9.30 8.44
CA GLU A 150 -6.42 -8.53 8.32
C GLU A 150 -5.82 -8.25 9.71
N VAL A 151 -6.64 -7.79 10.67
CA VAL A 151 -6.18 -7.58 12.05
C VAL A 151 -5.67 -8.89 12.67
N CYS A 152 -6.37 -10.00 12.48
CA CYS A 152 -5.92 -11.31 12.98
C CYS A 152 -4.57 -11.73 12.40
N LYS A 153 -4.34 -11.47 11.11
CA LYS A 153 -3.07 -11.73 10.41
C LYS A 153 -1.94 -10.84 10.94
N LEU A 154 -2.19 -9.55 11.19
CA LEU A 154 -1.18 -8.66 11.78
C LEU A 154 -0.83 -9.08 13.22
N LEU A 155 -1.83 -9.47 14.02
CA LEU A 155 -1.63 -10.02 15.36
C LEU A 155 -0.79 -11.31 15.33
N HIS A 156 -1.00 -12.17 14.34
CA HIS A 156 -0.18 -13.37 14.14
C HIS A 156 1.31 -13.03 13.98
N HIS A 157 1.65 -12.04 13.15
CA HIS A 157 3.04 -11.63 12.92
C HIS A 157 3.75 -11.12 14.17
N VAL A 158 3.01 -10.52 15.12
CA VAL A 158 3.57 -9.92 16.34
C VAL A 158 3.43 -10.80 17.57
N ALA A 159 2.82 -11.98 17.43
CA ALA A 159 2.65 -12.93 18.51
C ALA A 159 4.01 -13.35 19.10
N THR A 160 4.10 -13.29 20.42
CA THR A 160 5.36 -13.40 21.17
C THR A 160 5.75 -14.83 21.54
N ASN A 161 4.84 -15.78 21.36
CA ASN A 161 5.05 -17.20 21.65
C ASN A 161 4.34 -18.09 20.63
N GLU A 162 4.75 -19.36 20.59
CA GLU A 162 4.26 -20.35 19.63
C GLU A 162 2.76 -20.64 19.81
N THR A 163 2.26 -20.67 21.05
CA THR A 163 0.83 -20.90 21.32
C THR A 163 -0.03 -19.83 20.65
N LEU A 164 0.31 -18.55 20.82
CA LEU A 164 -0.40 -17.44 20.20
C LEU A 164 -0.29 -17.47 18.67
N GLN A 165 0.86 -17.87 18.12
CA GLN A 165 1.02 -18.03 16.67
C GLN A 165 0.13 -19.15 16.11
N ILE A 166 0.05 -20.28 16.79
CA ILE A 166 -0.82 -21.40 16.40
C ILE A 166 -2.29 -20.98 16.47
N THR A 167 -2.72 -20.40 17.60
CA THR A 167 -4.11 -19.97 17.79
C THR A 167 -4.51 -18.92 16.75
N SER A 168 -3.73 -17.85 16.59
CA SER A 168 -4.02 -16.80 15.59
C SER A 168 -4.11 -17.34 14.17
N LYS A 169 -3.25 -18.29 13.78
CA LYS A 169 -3.31 -18.92 12.46
C LYS A 169 -4.57 -19.76 12.24
N ILE A 170 -4.99 -20.49 13.28
CA ILE A 170 -6.24 -21.29 13.24
C ILE A 170 -7.46 -20.35 13.17
N THR A 171 -7.48 -19.29 13.98
CA THR A 171 -8.54 -18.28 13.98
C THR A 171 -8.63 -17.58 12.61
N GLU A 172 -7.51 -17.12 12.05
CA GLU A 172 -7.45 -16.51 10.71
C GLU A 172 -8.01 -17.45 9.62
N SER A 173 -7.57 -18.71 9.63
CA SER A 173 -8.06 -19.71 8.67
C SER A 173 -9.56 -19.97 8.82
N SER A 174 -10.05 -19.96 10.05
CA SER A 174 -11.47 -20.17 10.36
C SER A 174 -12.33 -18.98 9.93
N LEU A 175 -11.87 -17.75 10.16
CA LEU A 175 -12.56 -16.53 9.71
C LEU A 175 -12.79 -16.53 8.20
N ARG A 176 -11.75 -16.89 7.42
CA ARG A 176 -11.82 -17.00 5.96
C ARG A 176 -12.85 -18.02 5.49
N VAL A 177 -13.04 -19.10 6.25
CA VAL A 177 -14.02 -20.15 5.93
C VAL A 177 -15.42 -19.71 6.34
N TYR A 178 -15.61 -19.25 7.57
CA TYR A 178 -16.95 -19.05 8.14
C TYR A 178 -17.60 -17.70 7.79
N GLY A 179 -16.83 -16.65 7.49
CA GLY A 179 -17.37 -15.36 7.03
C GLY A 179 -18.33 -15.51 5.84
N PRO A 180 -17.90 -16.13 4.72
CA PRO A 180 -18.79 -16.39 3.58
C PRO A 180 -19.94 -17.35 3.90
N GLN A 181 -19.77 -18.31 4.81
CA GLN A 181 -20.84 -19.25 5.16
C GLN A 181 -21.98 -18.57 5.93
N LEU A 182 -21.69 -17.56 6.75
CA LEU A 182 -22.69 -16.74 7.40
C LEU A 182 -23.56 -16.02 6.36
N LEU A 183 -22.94 -15.40 5.35
CA LEU A 183 -23.67 -14.74 4.26
C LEU A 183 -24.54 -15.74 3.48
N ASN A 184 -24.00 -16.92 3.14
CA ASN A 184 -24.77 -17.97 2.47
C ASN A 184 -26.00 -18.41 3.29
N ALA A 185 -25.87 -18.51 4.62
CA ALA A 185 -26.98 -18.82 5.50
C ALA A 185 -28.03 -17.69 5.52
N CYS A 186 -27.60 -16.43 5.51
CA CYS A 186 -28.46 -15.26 5.38
C CYS A 186 -29.26 -15.28 4.06
N HIS A 187 -28.61 -15.47 2.90
CA HIS A 187 -29.30 -15.56 1.61
C HIS A 187 -30.28 -16.74 1.57
N THR A 188 -29.91 -17.88 2.15
CA THR A 188 -30.80 -19.05 2.24
C THR A 188 -32.04 -18.72 3.08
N LEU A 189 -31.89 -18.00 4.20
CA LEU A 189 -33.02 -17.56 5.02
C LEU A 189 -33.89 -16.54 4.29
N CYS A 190 -33.30 -15.64 3.51
CA CYS A 190 -34.03 -14.68 2.69
C CYS A 190 -34.97 -15.36 1.69
N ILE A 191 -34.54 -16.46 1.07
CA ILE A 191 -35.36 -17.27 0.16
C ILE A 191 -36.43 -18.08 0.92
N TYR A 192 -36.13 -18.58 2.12
CA TYR A 192 -37.01 -19.44 2.91
C TYR A 192 -37.31 -18.92 4.33
N PRO A 193 -37.94 -17.73 4.49
CA PRO A 193 -38.06 -17.04 5.78
C PRO A 193 -38.97 -17.76 6.80
N GLY A 194 -39.82 -18.68 6.34
CA GLY A 194 -40.67 -19.51 7.20
C GLY A 194 -39.99 -20.78 7.74
N SER A 195 -38.82 -21.15 7.24
CA SER A 195 -38.18 -22.43 7.58
C SER A 195 -37.47 -22.37 8.93
N LYS A 196 -37.89 -23.20 9.88
CA LYS A 196 -37.25 -23.31 11.20
C LYS A 196 -35.82 -23.83 11.11
N ILE A 197 -35.58 -24.82 10.24
CA ILE A 197 -34.25 -25.44 10.05
C ILE A 197 -33.26 -24.41 9.52
N VAL A 198 -33.69 -23.56 8.57
CA VAL A 198 -32.82 -22.52 8.00
C VAL A 198 -32.50 -21.44 9.04
N LYS A 199 -33.47 -21.08 9.90
CA LYS A 199 -33.22 -20.18 11.03
C LYS A 199 -32.20 -20.77 12.00
N GLU A 200 -32.38 -22.02 12.43
CA GLU A 200 -31.44 -22.71 13.33
C GLU A 200 -30.03 -22.81 12.70
N ASN A 201 -29.94 -23.04 11.39
CA ASN A 201 -28.67 -23.05 10.66
C ASN A 201 -27.98 -21.68 10.65
N LEU A 202 -28.72 -20.59 10.42
CA LEU A 202 -28.16 -19.24 10.49
C LEU A 202 -27.65 -18.90 11.89
N GLU A 203 -28.40 -19.24 12.96
CA GLU A 203 -27.95 -19.01 14.34
C GLU A 203 -26.62 -19.72 14.62
N ALA A 204 -26.44 -20.95 14.14
CA ALA A 204 -25.19 -21.68 14.33
C ALA A 204 -23.98 -20.99 13.66
N PHE A 205 -24.17 -20.41 12.47
CA PHE A 205 -23.12 -19.63 11.80
C PHE A 205 -22.86 -18.28 12.47
N ILE A 206 -23.90 -17.64 13.00
CA ILE A 206 -23.78 -16.43 13.82
C ILE A 206 -22.97 -16.73 15.08
N ASP A 207 -23.31 -17.78 15.84
CA ASP A 207 -22.60 -18.16 17.05
C ASP A 207 -21.12 -18.44 16.77
N MET A 208 -20.83 -19.13 15.67
CA MET A 208 -19.45 -19.38 15.24
C MET A 208 -18.71 -18.09 14.89
N TRP A 209 -19.33 -17.19 14.12
CA TRP A 209 -18.70 -15.92 13.75
C TRP A 209 -18.40 -15.04 14.97
N ILE A 210 -19.36 -14.92 15.90
CA ILE A 210 -19.18 -14.18 17.16
C ILE A 210 -18.06 -14.80 18.01
N ALA A 211 -17.98 -16.13 18.08
CA ALA A 211 -16.89 -16.81 18.77
C ALA A 211 -15.52 -16.45 18.14
N LEU A 212 -15.40 -16.52 16.81
CA LEU A 212 -14.17 -16.17 16.11
C LEU A 212 -13.78 -14.70 16.29
N TYR A 213 -14.75 -13.77 16.22
CA TYR A 213 -14.51 -12.35 16.50
C TYR A 213 -14.00 -12.14 17.93
N SER A 214 -14.60 -12.84 18.90
CA SER A 214 -14.15 -12.83 20.30
C SER A 214 -12.74 -13.40 20.47
N ASP A 215 -12.38 -14.44 19.72
CA ASP A 215 -11.03 -15.01 19.74
C ASP A 215 -9.98 -14.00 19.26
N VAL A 216 -10.26 -13.25 18.19
CA VAL A 216 -9.38 -12.16 17.72
C VAL A 216 -9.22 -11.08 18.80
N HIS A 217 -10.31 -10.70 19.47
CA HIS A 217 -10.25 -9.74 20.58
C HIS A 217 -9.40 -10.24 21.76
N GLN A 218 -9.49 -11.55 22.05
CA GLN A 218 -8.70 -12.17 23.10
C GLN A 218 -7.22 -12.24 22.72
N LEU A 219 -6.89 -12.56 21.46
CA LEU A 219 -5.52 -12.49 20.93
C LEU A 219 -4.94 -11.08 21.07
N TYR A 220 -5.69 -10.05 20.68
CA TYR A 220 -5.31 -8.64 20.84
C TYR A 220 -4.95 -8.33 22.30
N LYS A 221 -5.82 -8.69 23.25
CA LYS A 221 -5.58 -8.45 24.67
C LYS A 221 -4.35 -9.17 25.19
N GLU A 222 -4.23 -10.46 24.92
CA GLU A 222 -3.15 -11.29 25.44
C GLU A 222 -1.78 -10.86 24.88
N ILE A 223 -1.71 -10.57 23.57
CA ILE A 223 -0.51 -10.00 22.95
C ILE A 223 -0.18 -8.63 23.58
N GLY A 224 -1.16 -7.75 23.72
CA GLY A 224 -0.98 -6.44 24.33
C GLY A 224 -0.49 -6.50 25.78
N GLU A 225 -1.00 -7.43 26.58
CA GLU A 225 -0.58 -7.65 27.97
C GLU A 225 0.86 -8.17 28.06
N LEU A 226 1.23 -9.16 27.23
CA LEU A 226 2.59 -9.70 27.20
C LEU A 226 3.62 -8.63 26.79
N LEU A 227 3.27 -7.79 25.82
CA LEU A 227 4.15 -6.69 25.38
C LEU A 227 4.35 -5.63 26.46
N ARG A 228 3.29 -5.24 27.18
CA ARG A 228 3.39 -4.34 28.34
C ARG A 228 4.13 -4.96 29.52
N GLY A 229 4.05 -6.28 29.68
CA GLY A 229 4.76 -7.04 30.71
C GLY A 229 6.27 -7.09 30.45
N SER A 230 6.67 -7.18 29.18
CA SER A 230 8.07 -7.27 28.76
C SER A 230 8.88 -6.00 29.06
N ASP A 231 8.25 -4.82 29.05
CA ASP A 231 8.88 -3.54 29.41
C ASP A 231 9.31 -3.45 30.89
N ARG A 232 8.82 -4.34 31.78
CA ARG A 232 9.24 -4.34 33.20
C ARG A 232 10.63 -4.95 33.42
N PHE A 233 11.16 -5.70 32.46
CA PHE A 233 12.45 -6.39 32.57
C PHE A 233 13.60 -5.71 31.82
N ASN A 234 13.35 -4.59 31.14
CA ASN A 234 14.38 -3.77 30.49
C ASN A 234 14.48 -2.38 31.17
N PRO A 235 15.36 -2.18 32.16
CA PRO A 235 15.49 -0.90 32.86
C PRO A 235 16.31 0.10 32.03
N LEU A 236 15.82 0.51 30.86
CA LEU A 236 16.36 1.65 30.10
C LEU A 236 15.25 2.42 29.38
N SER A 237 14.18 2.74 30.11
CA SER A 237 13.20 3.74 29.71
C SER A 237 12.83 4.59 30.93
N LEU A 238 13.03 5.90 30.81
CA LEU A 238 12.72 6.89 31.85
C LEU A 238 11.26 6.74 32.34
N PRO A 239 10.97 6.96 33.63
CA PRO A 239 9.63 6.75 34.16
C PRO A 239 8.67 7.82 33.62
N ARG A 240 7.60 7.35 32.96
CA ARG A 240 6.43 8.18 32.62
C ARG A 240 5.75 8.57 33.94
N GLN A 241 5.88 9.84 34.32
CA GLN A 241 5.33 10.36 35.58
C GLN A 241 3.79 10.35 35.52
N ASN A 242 3.19 9.36 36.20
CA ASN A 242 1.79 9.37 36.57
C ASN A 242 1.49 10.63 37.40
N ARG A 243 0.60 11.49 36.90
CA ARG A 243 0.01 12.56 37.70
C ARG A 243 -1.26 12.01 38.38
N PRO A 244 -1.38 12.04 39.72
CA PRO A 244 -2.56 11.54 40.39
C PRO A 244 -3.70 12.55 40.32
N THR A 245 -4.91 12.04 40.08
CA THR A 245 -6.19 12.69 40.30
C THR A 245 -6.33 13.10 41.76
N LYS A 246 -6.38 14.40 42.06
CA LYS A 246 -6.79 14.89 43.38
C LYS A 246 -8.31 14.85 43.49
N SER A 247 -8.76 13.98 44.39
CA SER A 247 -10.03 14.00 45.07
C SER A 247 -10.36 15.38 45.65
N VAL A 248 -11.59 15.83 45.48
CA VAL A 248 -12.26 16.75 46.41
C VAL A 248 -13.58 16.09 46.81
N THR A 249 -13.68 15.71 48.08
CA THR A 249 -14.88 15.19 48.72
C THR A 249 -15.52 16.32 49.52
N ILE A 250 -16.80 16.62 49.30
CA ILE A 250 -17.73 17.16 50.32
C ILE A 250 -19.14 16.56 50.07
N HIS A 251 -19.70 15.92 51.10
CA HIS A 251 -21.05 15.30 51.17
C HIS A 251 -22.16 16.36 51.52
N PRO A 252 -23.41 16.01 51.91
CA PRO A 252 -24.58 15.57 51.12
C PRO A 252 -25.89 16.40 51.32
N GLY A 253 -26.70 16.62 50.25
CA GLY A 253 -28.17 16.90 50.15
C GLY A 253 -28.87 18.01 51.00
N PRO A 254 -30.20 18.29 50.83
CA PRO A 254 -31.15 18.09 49.72
C PRO A 254 -31.99 19.37 49.35
N GLN A 255 -32.91 19.24 48.37
CA GLN A 255 -34.11 20.06 48.05
C GLN A 255 -34.10 20.88 46.74
N GLY A 256 -35.20 20.73 45.96
CA GLY A 256 -35.70 21.75 45.02
C GLY A 256 -36.19 21.24 43.66
N PHE A 257 -37.45 20.77 43.58
CA PHE A 257 -38.18 20.64 42.32
C PHE A 257 -38.58 22.02 41.78
N SER A 258 -38.37 22.30 40.49
CA SER A 258 -39.29 23.10 39.65
C SER A 258 -38.97 22.97 38.16
N ASN A 259 -40.02 22.73 37.37
CA ASN A 259 -40.03 22.64 35.91
C ASN A 259 -40.01 24.02 35.26
N VAL A 260 -39.31 24.19 34.13
CA VAL A 260 -39.74 25.03 32.99
C VAL A 260 -39.24 24.42 31.68
N SER A 261 -40.13 24.43 30.69
CA SER A 261 -40.10 23.74 29.41
C SER A 261 -39.33 24.45 28.28
N SER A 262 -39.00 23.62 27.28
CA SER A 262 -39.01 23.84 25.81
C SER A 262 -37.88 24.59 25.09
N ALA A 263 -37.34 23.84 24.11
CA ALA A 263 -36.86 24.22 22.77
C ALA A 263 -35.33 24.26 22.51
N THR A 264 -34.91 23.25 21.72
CA THR A 264 -33.81 23.22 20.73
C THR A 264 -32.38 23.53 21.20
N GLY A 265 -31.57 22.48 21.37
CA GLY A 265 -30.12 22.57 21.48
C GLY A 265 -29.45 21.24 21.14
N ASN A 266 -28.52 21.28 20.18
CA ASN A 266 -27.72 20.15 19.66
C ASN A 266 -27.04 19.30 20.75
N PRO A 267 -26.74 18.01 20.48
CA PRO A 267 -25.92 17.20 21.38
C PRO A 267 -24.45 17.66 21.37
N PRO A 268 -23.71 17.51 22.48
CA PRO A 268 -22.37 18.05 22.63
C PRO A 268 -21.34 17.11 22.01
N SER A 269 -21.03 17.30 20.73
CA SER A 269 -19.76 16.85 20.16
C SER A 269 -18.69 17.88 20.52
N LYS A 270 -17.78 17.53 21.42
CA LYS A 270 -16.48 18.18 21.53
C LYS A 270 -15.40 17.18 21.13
N THR A 271 -15.39 16.92 19.83
CA THR A 271 -14.29 16.38 19.06
C THR A 271 -13.00 17.15 19.35
N VAL A 272 -11.93 16.39 19.55
CA VAL A 272 -10.55 16.81 19.29
C VAL A 272 -10.54 17.53 17.94
N ARG A 273 -10.03 18.77 17.88
CA ARG A 273 -9.99 19.53 16.62
C ARG A 273 -9.10 18.79 15.62
N PRO A 274 -9.62 18.38 14.45
CA PRO A 274 -8.79 17.94 13.33
C PRO A 274 -7.97 19.13 12.80
N LEU A 275 -7.06 18.88 11.86
CA LEU A 275 -6.58 19.94 10.97
C LEU A 275 -7.79 20.70 10.38
N ASP A 276 -7.67 21.99 10.10
CA ASP A 276 -8.80 22.85 9.71
C ASP A 276 -9.54 22.28 8.50
N SER A 277 -10.85 22.02 8.67
CA SER A 277 -11.78 21.47 7.67
C SER A 277 -11.74 22.22 6.31
N GLU A 278 -11.32 23.49 6.34
CA GLU A 278 -11.13 24.34 5.17
C GLU A 278 -9.95 23.89 4.28
N GLU A 279 -8.84 23.47 4.87
CA GLU A 279 -7.66 23.03 4.13
C GLU A 279 -7.94 21.72 3.38
N GLN A 280 -8.59 20.76 4.07
CA GLN A 280 -8.98 19.48 3.47
C GLN A 280 -10.02 19.68 2.35
N ALA A 281 -10.95 20.62 2.51
CA ALA A 281 -11.91 20.99 1.46
C ALA A 281 -11.21 21.58 0.22
N LYS A 282 -10.13 22.35 0.40
CA LYS A 282 -9.33 22.89 -0.72
C LYS A 282 -8.69 21.76 -1.53
N ILE A 283 -8.03 20.80 -0.88
CA ILE A 283 -7.42 19.66 -1.58
C ILE A 283 -8.49 18.81 -2.29
N ALA A 284 -9.63 18.55 -1.64
CA ALA A 284 -10.72 17.82 -2.25
C ALA A 284 -11.27 18.53 -3.51
N LYS A 285 -11.35 19.87 -3.50
CA LYS A 285 -11.73 20.66 -4.66
C LYS A 285 -10.71 20.51 -5.80
N THR A 286 -9.42 20.68 -5.53
CA THR A 286 -8.36 20.51 -6.54
C THR A 286 -8.33 19.08 -7.08
N GLY A 287 -8.54 18.09 -6.22
CA GLY A 287 -8.67 16.68 -6.59
C GLY A 287 -9.84 16.44 -7.54
N LEU A 288 -11.00 17.07 -7.30
CA LEU A 288 -12.14 16.97 -8.20
C LEU A 288 -11.85 17.60 -9.57
N GLU A 289 -11.17 18.75 -9.60
CA GLU A 289 -10.71 19.36 -10.86
C GLU A 289 -9.73 18.45 -11.62
N MET A 290 -8.86 17.74 -10.91
CA MET A 290 -7.97 16.74 -11.49
C MET A 290 -8.74 15.55 -12.07
N LYS A 291 -9.77 15.05 -11.38
CA LYS A 291 -10.68 14.01 -11.92
C LYS A 291 -11.37 14.46 -13.20
N MET A 292 -11.84 15.71 -13.25
CA MET A 292 -12.46 16.27 -14.46
C MET A 292 -11.47 16.28 -15.63
N ALA A 293 -10.21 16.68 -15.39
CA ALA A 293 -9.16 16.65 -16.41
C ALA A 293 -8.82 15.21 -16.87
N ALA A 294 -8.81 14.23 -15.96
CA ALA A 294 -8.66 12.81 -16.26
C ALA A 294 -9.81 12.31 -17.17
N SER A 295 -11.06 12.55 -16.76
CA SER A 295 -12.24 12.15 -17.52
C SER A 295 -12.32 12.83 -18.90
N GLU A 296 -11.93 14.11 -19.02
CA GLU A 296 -11.85 14.80 -20.31
C GLU A 296 -10.82 14.14 -21.22
N MET A 297 -9.68 13.74 -20.66
CA MET A 297 -8.63 13.07 -21.43
C MET A 297 -9.05 11.66 -21.87
N ASP A 298 -9.77 10.91 -21.03
CA ASP A 298 -10.31 9.60 -21.42
C ASP A 298 -11.35 9.73 -22.54
N ALA A 299 -12.25 10.71 -22.44
CA ALA A 299 -13.21 11.02 -23.50
C ALA A 299 -12.52 11.46 -24.81
N GLU A 300 -11.39 12.17 -24.71
CA GLU A 300 -10.59 12.52 -25.89
C GLU A 300 -9.90 11.30 -26.48
N ALA A 301 -9.36 10.41 -25.65
CA ALA A 301 -8.71 9.17 -26.07
C ALA A 301 -9.66 8.23 -26.83
N GLU A 302 -10.95 8.22 -26.50
CA GLU A 302 -11.98 7.42 -27.19
C GLU A 302 -12.29 7.90 -28.62
N LYS A 303 -12.02 9.18 -28.95
CA LYS A 303 -12.23 9.72 -30.31
C LYS A 303 -11.19 9.25 -31.31
N TRP A 304 -10.13 8.58 -30.85
CA TRP A 304 -9.05 8.12 -31.72
C TRP A 304 -9.40 6.79 -32.38
N PRO A 305 -9.32 6.70 -33.72
CA PRO A 305 -9.36 5.41 -34.41
C PRO A 305 -8.17 4.56 -33.96
N ASP A 306 -8.40 3.27 -33.73
CA ASP A 306 -7.40 2.30 -33.28
C ASP A 306 -6.71 2.69 -31.95
N SER A 307 -7.51 3.16 -30.98
CA SER A 307 -7.04 3.64 -29.67
C SER A 307 -6.16 2.65 -28.88
N GLU A 308 -6.28 1.33 -29.14
CA GLU A 308 -5.50 0.30 -28.45
C GLU A 308 -4.05 0.17 -28.98
N ASP A 309 -3.85 0.42 -30.27
CA ASP A 309 -2.54 0.30 -30.92
C ASP A 309 -1.74 1.61 -30.92
N ASN A 310 -2.38 2.73 -30.60
CA ASN A 310 -1.75 4.03 -30.57
C ASN A 310 -0.97 4.30 -29.27
N ASP A 311 0.35 4.48 -29.39
CA ASP A 311 1.23 4.76 -28.24
C ASP A 311 0.88 6.08 -27.51
N ILE A 312 0.49 7.13 -28.22
CA ILE A 312 0.11 8.42 -27.61
C ILE A 312 -1.12 8.22 -26.73
N VAL A 313 -2.14 7.54 -27.26
CA VAL A 313 -3.39 7.27 -26.55
C VAL A 313 -3.17 6.36 -25.35
N ARG A 314 -2.35 5.31 -25.51
CA ARG A 314 -2.02 4.41 -24.39
C ARG A 314 -1.30 5.15 -23.26
N LYS A 315 -0.34 6.02 -23.59
CA LYS A 315 0.35 6.85 -22.60
C LYS A 315 -0.59 7.85 -21.92
N ALA A 316 -1.50 8.46 -22.67
CA ALA A 316 -2.54 9.32 -22.12
C ALA A 316 -3.44 8.55 -21.13
N LYS A 317 -4.04 7.42 -21.54
CA LYS A 317 -4.88 6.57 -20.67
C LYS A 317 -4.18 6.15 -19.38
N ASN A 318 -2.92 5.73 -19.47
CA ASN A 318 -2.12 5.41 -18.29
C ASN A 318 -1.99 6.62 -17.33
N MET A 319 -1.73 7.81 -17.86
CA MET A 319 -1.70 9.03 -17.05
C MET A 319 -3.06 9.34 -16.41
N SER A 320 -4.18 9.12 -17.11
CA SER A 320 -5.54 9.25 -16.53
C SER A 320 -5.72 8.37 -15.32
N GLN A 321 -5.35 7.09 -15.44
CA GLN A 321 -5.52 6.11 -14.38
C GLN A 321 -4.70 6.51 -13.14
N LEU A 322 -3.45 6.93 -13.35
CA LEU A 322 -2.60 7.42 -12.26
C LEU A 322 -3.21 8.65 -11.58
N ALA A 323 -3.69 9.64 -12.35
CA ALA A 323 -4.34 10.84 -11.83
C ALA A 323 -5.66 10.53 -11.11
N PHE A 324 -6.41 9.52 -11.56
CA PHE A 324 -7.64 9.07 -10.92
C PHE A 324 -7.35 8.47 -9.53
N SER A 325 -6.32 7.63 -9.39
CA SER A 325 -5.88 7.12 -8.09
C SER A 325 -5.48 8.26 -7.14
N MET A 326 -4.79 9.28 -7.65
CA MET A 326 -4.43 10.48 -6.86
C MET A 326 -5.67 11.30 -6.45
N TYR A 327 -6.73 11.32 -7.27
CA TYR A 327 -8.00 11.92 -6.88
C TYR A 327 -8.69 11.13 -5.76
N GLN A 328 -8.76 9.80 -5.89
CA GLN A 328 -9.35 8.94 -4.86
C GLN A 328 -8.65 9.15 -3.52
N PHE A 329 -7.32 9.30 -3.53
CA PHE A 329 -6.55 9.67 -2.33
C PHE A 329 -7.07 10.95 -1.65
N THR A 330 -7.37 12.00 -2.42
CA THR A 330 -7.91 13.26 -1.84
C THR A 330 -9.27 13.10 -1.15
N ARG A 331 -9.97 12.01 -1.45
CA ARG A 331 -11.27 11.62 -0.87
C ARG A 331 -11.13 10.65 0.30
N GLY A 332 -9.94 10.11 0.55
CA GLY A 332 -9.73 9.00 1.47
C GLY A 332 -10.21 7.65 0.91
N GLU A 333 -10.35 7.56 -0.41
CA GLU A 333 -10.83 6.38 -1.13
C GLU A 333 -9.69 5.79 -2.01
N GLY A 334 -9.86 4.58 -2.56
CA GLY A 334 -8.92 4.00 -3.53
C GLY A 334 -7.68 3.29 -2.94
N GLU A 335 -6.72 2.97 -3.81
CA GLU A 335 -5.55 2.12 -3.50
C GLU A 335 -4.42 2.87 -2.78
N LEU A 336 -4.29 4.18 -3.00
CA LEU A 336 -3.28 5.00 -2.33
C LEU A 336 -3.74 5.27 -0.90
N LYS A 337 -3.01 4.75 0.08
CA LYS A 337 -3.36 4.90 1.50
C LYS A 337 -2.52 5.97 2.18
N THR A 338 -1.41 6.37 1.55
CA THR A 338 -0.46 7.31 2.14
C THR A 338 -0.08 8.50 1.27
N THR A 339 0.31 9.62 1.92
CA THR A 339 1.03 10.70 1.27
C THR A 339 2.33 10.21 0.61
N GLN A 340 2.94 9.13 1.12
CA GLN A 340 4.10 8.53 0.46
C GLN A 340 3.69 7.79 -0.82
N ASP A 341 2.61 7.01 -0.79
CA ASP A 341 2.03 6.38 -1.99
C ASP A 341 1.63 7.46 -3.01
N LEU A 342 1.05 8.58 -2.56
CA LEU A 342 0.76 9.73 -3.41
C LEU A 342 2.03 10.30 -4.05
N PHE A 343 3.11 10.43 -3.29
CA PHE A 343 4.39 10.93 -3.79
C PHE A 343 5.01 9.97 -4.80
N THR A 344 5.04 8.66 -4.50
CA THR A 344 5.49 7.62 -5.43
C THR A 344 4.61 7.57 -6.69
N GLN A 345 3.29 7.70 -6.55
CA GLN A 345 2.37 7.79 -7.68
C GLN A 345 2.65 9.02 -8.55
N ALA A 346 2.96 10.16 -7.94
CA ALA A 346 3.36 11.37 -8.65
C ALA A 346 4.69 11.21 -9.39
N GLU A 347 5.63 10.41 -8.87
CA GLU A 347 6.86 10.04 -9.59
C GLU A 347 6.55 9.19 -10.82
N PHE A 348 5.70 8.17 -10.69
CA PHE A 348 5.25 7.36 -11.82
C PHE A 348 4.50 8.20 -12.86
N PHE A 349 3.65 9.13 -12.41
CA PHE A 349 2.95 10.07 -13.30
C PHE A 349 3.93 10.96 -14.07
N ALA A 350 4.95 11.50 -13.39
CA ALA A 350 6.01 12.29 -14.03
C ALA A 350 6.86 11.47 -15.02
N GLU A 351 7.14 10.21 -14.71
CA GLU A 351 7.86 9.31 -15.61
C GLU A 351 7.04 8.98 -16.87
N GLU A 352 5.74 8.70 -16.71
CA GLU A 352 4.85 8.42 -17.83
C GLU A 352 4.64 9.67 -18.70
N ALA A 353 4.57 10.86 -18.10
CA ALA A 353 4.54 12.14 -18.80
C ALA A 353 5.81 12.39 -19.64
N ASN A 354 6.98 12.01 -19.14
CA ASN A 354 8.23 12.05 -19.92
C ASN A 354 8.20 11.10 -21.12
N LYS A 355 7.66 9.90 -20.95
CA LYS A 355 7.48 8.92 -22.04
C LYS A 355 6.49 9.46 -23.08
N PHE A 356 5.36 10.01 -22.64
CA PHE A 356 4.37 10.69 -23.48
C PHE A 356 5.01 11.80 -24.31
N TYR A 357 5.77 12.71 -23.67
CA TYR A 357 6.47 13.81 -24.36
C TYR A 357 7.36 13.29 -25.50
N LYS A 358 8.15 12.24 -25.28
CA LYS A 358 9.04 11.68 -26.30
C LYS A 358 8.26 11.15 -27.51
N VAL A 359 7.17 10.42 -27.27
CA VAL A 359 6.31 9.87 -28.33
C VAL A 359 5.68 11.01 -29.14
N VAL A 360 5.10 12.00 -28.47
CA VAL A 360 4.47 13.14 -29.15
C VAL A 360 5.50 14.00 -29.89
N ARG A 361 6.71 14.17 -29.33
CA ARG A 361 7.80 14.87 -30.00
C ARG A 361 8.18 14.19 -31.30
N HIS A 362 8.25 12.86 -31.29
CA HIS A 362 8.49 12.08 -32.51
C HIS A 362 7.35 12.26 -33.53
N PHE A 363 6.09 12.18 -33.08
CA PHE A 363 4.93 12.45 -33.93
C PHE A 363 4.98 13.85 -34.56
N SER A 364 5.40 14.87 -33.81
CA SER A 364 5.50 16.26 -34.30
C SER A 364 6.42 16.42 -35.52
N TYR A 365 7.39 15.52 -35.74
CA TYR A 365 8.25 15.55 -36.93
C TYR A 365 7.51 15.18 -38.21
N GLN A 366 6.43 14.40 -38.11
CA GLN A 366 5.58 14.01 -39.24
C GLN A 366 4.54 15.08 -39.59
N VAL A 367 4.22 15.97 -38.64
CA VAL A 367 3.28 17.07 -38.85
C VAL A 367 3.93 18.12 -39.77
N PRO A 368 3.30 18.51 -40.89
CA PRO A 368 3.78 19.57 -41.76
C PRO A 368 3.90 20.91 -41.04
N SER A 369 4.85 21.75 -41.44
CA SER A 369 5.01 23.10 -40.90
C SER A 369 3.76 23.94 -41.17
N GLY A 370 3.17 24.49 -40.10
CA GLY A 370 1.95 25.28 -40.17
C GLY A 370 1.43 25.61 -38.78
N GLN A 371 0.27 26.27 -38.72
CA GLN A 371 -0.31 26.75 -37.46
C GLN A 371 -0.58 25.61 -36.46
N MET A 372 -1.09 24.47 -36.92
CA MET A 372 -1.40 23.32 -36.05
C MET A 372 -0.16 22.69 -35.42
N LYS A 373 0.97 22.64 -36.15
CA LYS A 373 2.24 22.20 -35.60
C LYS A 373 2.75 23.16 -34.53
N LYS A 374 2.60 24.47 -34.77
CA LYS A 374 3.00 25.51 -33.81
C LYS A 374 2.21 25.38 -32.51
N GLU A 375 0.90 25.20 -32.60
CA GLU A 375 0.01 25.01 -31.45
C GLU A 375 0.31 23.70 -30.69
N LEU A 376 0.54 22.60 -31.41
CA LEU A 376 0.98 21.33 -30.81
C LEU A 376 2.28 21.52 -30.01
N LEU A 377 3.29 22.16 -30.59
CA LEU A 377 4.57 22.37 -29.93
C LEU A 377 4.48 23.35 -28.76
N GLU A 378 3.62 24.37 -28.85
CA GLU A 378 3.39 25.31 -27.74
C GLU A 378 2.84 24.63 -26.48
N ASN A 379 1.96 23.63 -26.66
CA ASN A 379 1.46 22.82 -25.56
C ASN A 379 2.49 21.79 -25.09
N LEU A 380 3.12 21.08 -26.03
CA LEU A 380 4.09 20.02 -25.75
C LEU A 380 5.33 20.54 -25.00
N ASP A 381 5.85 21.71 -25.38
CA ASP A 381 7.08 22.28 -24.80
C ASP A 381 6.90 22.73 -23.34
N LYS A 382 5.66 22.83 -22.85
CA LYS A 382 5.35 23.11 -21.43
C LYS A 382 5.37 21.84 -20.56
N VAL A 383 5.17 20.66 -21.16
CA VAL A 383 5.12 19.37 -20.44
C VAL A 383 6.40 19.13 -19.62
N PRO A 384 7.63 19.28 -20.17
CA PRO A 384 8.85 19.08 -19.39
C PRO A 384 8.96 19.99 -18.16
N THR A 385 8.47 21.22 -18.24
CA THR A 385 8.50 22.17 -17.10
C THR A 385 7.63 21.68 -15.95
N PHE A 386 6.38 21.28 -16.23
CA PHE A 386 5.49 20.74 -15.21
C PHE A 386 5.99 19.42 -14.62
N VAL A 387 6.60 18.56 -15.44
CA VAL A 387 7.25 17.33 -14.97
C VAL A 387 8.38 17.65 -13.99
N GLN A 388 9.23 18.63 -14.30
CA GLN A 388 10.31 19.06 -13.40
C GLN A 388 9.77 19.66 -12.10
N GLN A 389 8.72 20.49 -12.18
CA GLN A 389 8.06 21.06 -11.00
C GLN A 389 7.49 19.97 -10.08
N LEU A 390 6.79 18.99 -10.65
CA LEU A 390 6.24 17.86 -9.90
C LEU A 390 7.36 17.03 -9.25
N GLN A 391 8.41 16.67 -10.00
CA GLN A 391 9.54 15.91 -9.47
C GLN A 391 10.29 16.65 -8.37
N PHE A 392 10.49 17.96 -8.50
CA PHE A 392 11.13 18.76 -7.46
C PHE A 392 10.29 18.79 -6.19
N THR A 393 8.98 18.97 -6.34
CA THR A 393 8.03 18.99 -5.21
C THR A 393 8.04 17.67 -4.46
N VAL A 394 8.05 16.55 -5.17
CA VAL A 394 8.06 15.21 -4.57
C VAL A 394 9.38 14.90 -3.87
N LYS A 395 10.52 15.28 -4.45
CA LYS A 395 11.86 15.00 -3.87
C LYS A 395 12.21 15.81 -2.64
N ASN A 396 11.55 16.95 -2.42
CA ASN A 396 11.81 17.78 -1.25
C ASN A 396 11.29 17.10 0.02
N SER A 397 12.20 16.76 0.94
CA SER A 397 11.82 16.25 2.27
C SER A 397 11.12 17.35 3.06
N THR A 398 9.96 17.03 3.63
CA THR A 398 9.20 17.92 4.51
C THR A 398 8.95 17.21 5.83
N VAL A 399 9.18 17.90 6.95
CA VAL A 399 8.97 17.34 8.29
C VAL A 399 7.85 18.11 8.99
N GLY A 400 6.88 17.37 9.52
CA GLY A 400 5.77 17.92 10.30
C GLY A 400 4.49 18.12 9.50
N LYS A 401 3.36 17.99 10.21
CA LYS A 401 2.00 17.88 9.66
C LYS A 401 1.63 18.99 8.66
N ALA A 402 1.91 20.25 8.98
CA ALA A 402 1.55 21.39 8.13
C ALA A 402 2.40 21.44 6.83
N ALA A 403 3.69 21.11 6.94
CA ALA A 403 4.60 21.08 5.79
C ALA A 403 4.26 19.92 4.84
N THR A 404 3.96 18.75 5.39
CA THR A 404 3.48 17.59 4.62
C THR A 404 2.16 17.90 3.93
N PHE A 405 1.22 18.56 4.61
CA PHE A 405 -0.05 18.97 4.01
C PHE A 405 0.15 19.91 2.82
N THR A 406 1.02 20.91 2.96
CA THR A 406 1.36 21.86 1.90
C THR A 406 1.99 21.14 0.70
N LYS A 407 2.86 20.15 0.97
CA LYS A 407 3.45 19.33 -0.08
C LYS A 407 2.41 18.51 -0.83
N VAL A 408 1.46 17.90 -0.12
CA VAL A 408 0.34 17.16 -0.73
C VAL A 408 -0.48 18.08 -1.63
N ASP A 409 -0.89 19.26 -1.14
CA ASP A 409 -1.66 20.24 -1.92
C ASP A 409 -0.92 20.62 -3.22
N ASN A 410 0.38 20.90 -3.13
CA ASN A 410 1.21 21.22 -4.29
C ASN A 410 1.30 20.04 -5.28
N VAL A 411 1.49 18.80 -4.80
CA VAL A 411 1.55 17.62 -5.67
C VAL A 411 0.24 17.42 -6.44
N ILE A 412 -0.91 17.57 -5.79
CA ILE A 412 -2.23 17.47 -6.44
C ILE A 412 -2.40 18.59 -7.47
N GLN A 413 -2.03 19.82 -7.12
CA GLN A 413 -2.13 20.98 -8.02
C GLN A 413 -1.24 20.82 -9.27
N GLU A 414 0.02 20.40 -9.09
CA GLU A 414 0.96 20.22 -10.21
C GLU A 414 0.55 19.06 -11.12
N THR A 415 0.02 17.98 -10.54
CA THR A 415 -0.52 16.84 -11.32
C THR A 415 -1.70 17.28 -12.18
N LYS A 416 -2.66 18.02 -11.60
CA LYS A 416 -3.80 18.60 -12.34
C LYS A 416 -3.33 19.50 -13.49
N ASN A 417 -2.37 20.39 -13.23
CA ASN A 417 -1.84 21.30 -14.24
C ASN A 417 -1.21 20.51 -15.40
N LEU A 418 -0.35 19.55 -15.09
CA LEU A 418 0.29 18.68 -16.09
C LEU A 418 -0.76 17.89 -16.91
N MET A 419 -1.75 17.30 -16.24
CA MET A 419 -2.84 16.56 -16.88
C MET A 419 -3.63 17.42 -17.90
N THR A 420 -3.90 18.68 -17.56
CA THR A 420 -4.59 19.64 -18.43
C THR A 420 -3.80 19.88 -19.73
N PHE A 421 -2.47 20.01 -19.64
CA PHE A 421 -1.62 20.20 -20.83
C PHE A 421 -1.47 18.93 -21.65
N VAL A 422 -1.45 17.76 -21.01
CA VAL A 422 -1.46 16.46 -21.69
C VAL A 422 -2.73 16.32 -22.52
N SER A 423 -3.91 16.61 -21.94
CA SER A 423 -5.20 16.58 -22.66
C SER A 423 -5.20 17.51 -23.90
N LYS A 424 -4.75 18.76 -23.75
CA LYS A 424 -4.62 19.70 -24.89
C LYS A 424 -3.66 19.20 -25.96
N THR A 425 -2.58 18.54 -25.56
CA THR A 425 -1.59 17.97 -26.47
C THR A 425 -2.19 16.80 -27.25
N VAL A 426 -2.92 15.90 -26.59
CA VAL A 426 -3.63 14.80 -27.26
C VAL A 426 -4.64 15.33 -28.28
N ASN A 427 -5.49 16.29 -27.90
CA ASN A 427 -6.41 16.97 -28.81
C ASN A 427 -5.70 17.54 -30.05
N SER A 428 -4.57 18.23 -29.84
CA SER A 428 -3.77 18.80 -30.93
C SER A 428 -3.20 17.72 -31.84
N CYS A 429 -2.77 16.59 -31.28
CA CYS A 429 -2.31 15.43 -32.05
C CYS A 429 -3.42 14.81 -32.89
N LEU A 430 -4.64 14.67 -32.34
CA LEU A 430 -5.79 14.13 -33.07
C LEU A 430 -6.13 15.02 -34.26
N ALA A 431 -6.23 16.33 -34.02
CA ALA A 431 -6.53 17.30 -35.08
C ALA A 431 -5.47 17.26 -36.20
N CYS A 432 -4.18 17.17 -35.84
CA CYS A 432 -3.10 17.03 -36.82
C CYS A 432 -3.22 15.72 -37.61
N SER A 433 -3.48 14.60 -36.92
CA SER A 433 -3.63 13.30 -37.55
C SER A 433 -4.78 13.30 -38.56
N SER A 434 -5.96 13.74 -38.15
CA SER A 434 -7.16 13.77 -39.00
C SER A 434 -7.00 14.68 -40.23
N LYS A 435 -6.28 15.81 -40.09
CA LYS A 435 -6.09 16.75 -41.22
C LYS A 435 -5.09 16.26 -42.25
N TYR A 436 -4.00 15.64 -41.81
CA TYR A 436 -2.89 15.26 -42.68
C TYR A 436 -2.84 13.76 -42.99
N ASN A 437 -3.80 12.98 -42.46
CA ASN A 437 -3.91 11.53 -42.63
C ASN A 437 -2.59 10.80 -42.30
N LEU A 438 -2.02 11.13 -41.14
CA LEU A 438 -0.71 10.60 -40.72
C LEU A 438 -0.87 9.16 -40.21
N ASP A 439 0.00 8.25 -40.65
CA ASP A 439 0.05 6.87 -40.15
C ASP A 439 0.73 6.84 -38.78
N LEU A 440 -0.04 6.44 -37.77
CA LEU A 440 0.29 6.51 -36.36
C LEU A 440 1.01 5.26 -35.84
N GLY A 441 1.08 4.17 -36.63
CA GLY A 441 1.68 2.89 -36.23
C GLY A 441 3.18 2.73 -36.52
N ALA A 442 3.78 3.64 -37.31
CA ALA A 442 5.14 3.49 -37.81
C ALA A 442 6.27 3.72 -36.76
N VAL A 443 5.93 4.09 -35.52
CA VAL A 443 6.92 4.29 -34.44
C VAL A 443 7.55 2.96 -33.99
N ARG A 444 6.84 1.83 -34.12
CA ARG A 444 7.36 0.48 -33.79
C ARG A 444 8.48 -0.01 -34.72
N ALA A 445 8.58 0.51 -35.94
CA ALA A 445 9.55 0.04 -36.94
C ALA A 445 10.91 0.77 -36.85
N ARG A 446 10.93 2.05 -36.44
CA ARG A 446 12.17 2.86 -36.46
C ARG A 446 12.97 2.88 -35.16
N SER A 447 12.38 2.52 -34.01
CA SER A 447 13.12 2.42 -32.74
C SER A 447 14.02 1.18 -32.65
N ARG A 448 13.80 0.14 -33.47
CA ARG A 448 14.68 -1.04 -33.51
C ARG A 448 15.99 -0.81 -34.29
N THR A 449 16.12 0.30 -35.02
CA THR A 449 17.30 0.57 -35.88
C THR A 449 18.27 1.60 -35.31
N LEU A 450 18.06 2.08 -34.07
CA LEU A 450 18.91 3.10 -33.46
C LEU A 450 19.34 2.69 -32.04
N SER A 451 20.11 1.60 -31.95
CA SER A 451 21.06 1.40 -30.85
C SER A 451 22.47 1.70 -31.38
N PRO A 452 23.18 2.69 -30.82
CA PRO A 452 24.56 2.97 -31.17
C PRO A 452 25.49 2.18 -30.25
N SER A 453 26.02 1.04 -30.69
CA SER A 453 27.24 0.42 -30.14
C SER A 453 27.68 -0.78 -30.97
N GLY A 454 28.92 -0.75 -31.47
CA GLY A 454 29.67 -1.94 -31.86
C GLY A 454 30.10 -2.02 -33.33
N ARG A 455 31.15 -1.28 -33.71
CA ARG A 455 32.06 -1.69 -34.81
C ARG A 455 33.47 -1.13 -34.62
N TYR A 456 34.33 -2.00 -34.10
CA TYR A 456 35.75 -2.23 -34.44
C TYR A 456 35.95 -3.69 -34.01
N GLY A 457 36.43 -4.66 -34.78
CA GLY A 457 36.93 -4.79 -36.14
C GLY A 457 37.32 -6.26 -36.33
N GLU A 458 37.52 -6.67 -37.59
CA GLU A 458 38.33 -7.82 -38.05
C GLU A 458 37.88 -9.23 -37.60
N ASP A 459 37.30 -10.06 -38.46
CA ASP A 459 37.91 -10.84 -39.56
C ASP A 459 37.91 -12.30 -39.12
N ASP A 460 37.05 -13.14 -39.72
CA ASP A 460 37.51 -14.41 -40.30
C ASP A 460 36.47 -14.98 -41.26
N ALA A 461 36.99 -15.59 -42.33
CA ALA A 461 36.31 -16.36 -43.36
C ALA A 461 35.60 -17.60 -42.74
N GLY A 462 34.64 -18.31 -43.34
CA GLY A 462 34.22 -18.52 -44.72
C GLY A 462 33.68 -19.98 -44.81
N TYR A 463 32.74 -20.23 -45.73
CA TYR A 463 32.19 -21.54 -46.15
C TYR A 463 31.31 -22.31 -45.14
N ASP A 464 30.00 -22.43 -45.34
CA ASP A 464 29.22 -23.22 -46.33
C ASP A 464 29.28 -24.75 -46.14
N GLY A 465 28.10 -25.39 -46.14
CA GLY A 465 27.97 -26.83 -46.36
C GLY A 465 27.02 -27.61 -45.44
N GLY A 466 25.74 -27.68 -45.83
CA GLY A 466 25.09 -28.98 -46.09
C GLY A 466 24.56 -29.86 -44.94
N SER A 467 23.22 -29.90 -44.86
CA SER A 467 22.37 -31.11 -44.96
C SER A 467 22.43 -32.22 -43.91
N GLY A 468 21.25 -32.57 -43.37
CA GLY A 468 20.74 -33.95 -43.51
C GLY A 468 20.53 -34.78 -42.24
N MET A 469 19.24 -34.89 -41.86
CA MET A 469 18.49 -36.05 -41.35
C MET A 469 19.25 -37.27 -40.77
N GLY A 470 18.78 -37.76 -39.61
CA GLY A 470 18.94 -39.19 -39.30
C GLY A 470 18.65 -39.59 -37.85
N SER A 471 17.42 -40.05 -37.59
CA SER A 471 17.02 -40.75 -36.36
C SER A 471 17.81 -42.05 -36.11
N LYS A 472 18.10 -42.32 -34.83
CA LYS A 472 18.01 -43.59 -34.07
C LYS A 472 18.87 -43.38 -32.81
N GLY A 473 18.35 -43.48 -31.58
CA GLY A 473 17.69 -44.65 -31.03
C GLY A 473 18.76 -45.50 -30.34
N GLY A 474 18.95 -45.31 -29.04
CA GLY A 474 19.96 -46.04 -28.26
C GLY A 474 19.98 -45.62 -26.79
N THR A 475 19.09 -46.22 -26.00
CA THR A 475 19.08 -46.22 -24.54
C THR A 475 20.39 -46.77 -23.98
N ALA A 476 21.08 -46.03 -23.12
CA ALA A 476 22.18 -46.53 -22.30
C ALA A 476 21.73 -46.63 -20.84
N SER A 477 21.62 -47.87 -20.36
CA SER A 477 21.45 -48.20 -18.95
C SER A 477 22.80 -48.10 -18.23
N SER A 478 22.80 -47.35 -17.13
CA SER A 478 23.45 -47.63 -15.85
C SER A 478 24.67 -48.56 -15.83
N ASP A 479 25.81 -48.00 -15.42
CA ASP A 479 26.77 -48.69 -14.57
C ASP A 479 27.25 -47.72 -13.47
N PRO A 480 27.16 -48.07 -12.17
CA PRO A 480 27.60 -47.23 -11.07
C PRO A 480 28.99 -47.68 -10.59
N ASN A 481 30.00 -46.84 -10.77
CA ASN A 481 31.19 -46.72 -9.91
C ASN A 481 32.18 -45.74 -10.53
N ILE A 482 32.21 -44.52 -9.99
CA ILE A 482 33.37 -43.67 -9.61
C ILE A 482 32.83 -42.32 -9.17
#